data_AF-A0A1S8MQD0-F1
#
_entry.id   AF-A0A1S8MQD0-F1
#
_cell.length_a   1.000
_cell.length_b   1.000
_cell.length_c   1.000
_cell.angle_alpha   90.00
_cell.angle_beta   90.00
_cell.angle_gamma   90.00
#
_symmetry.space_group_name_H-M   'P 1'
#
loop_
_entity.id
_entity.type
_entity.pdbx_description
1 polymer ?
#
loop_
_entity_poly.entity_id
_entity_poly.type
_entity_poly.pdbx_seq_one_letter_code
_entity_poly.pdbx_strand_id
1 'polypeptide(L)'
;MLKYNKNMIDCLKSIEISHQDFLDKIMRIWPEFFEIKGFVLLKKNKDNLENLDEKKILSAYYDKTGFEASYNEFRIEDYFEWCIGKPIEGLAMAVKLSEIWECKLKRDFPSYKFHIIIGFDGKYTTIRFHKIREEEDCWIELDDLDGYKDESIAVRIVE
;
A
#
# COMPACT_ATOMS: atom_id res chain seq x y z
N MET A 1 -2.46 10.82 8.41
CA MET A 1 -2.34 12.01 7.51
C MET A 1 -2.13 11.52 6.08
N LEU A 2 -2.68 12.17 5.05
CA LEU A 2 -2.46 11.81 3.64
C LEU A 2 -1.60 12.88 2.94
N LYS A 3 -0.47 12.48 2.36
CA LYS A 3 0.39 13.30 1.48
C LYS A 3 0.30 12.77 0.05
N TYR A 4 0.58 13.60 -0.95
CA TYR A 4 0.58 13.21 -2.36
C TYR A 4 1.41 14.18 -3.20
N ASN A 5 1.89 13.71 -4.36
CA ASN A 5 2.52 14.57 -5.36
C ASN A 5 1.50 15.28 -6.25
N LYS A 6 1.95 16.27 -7.03
CA LYS A 6 1.09 17.04 -7.95
C LYS A 6 0.34 16.16 -8.95
N ASN A 7 0.99 15.14 -9.49
CA ASN A 7 0.39 14.22 -10.45
C ASN A 7 -0.84 13.52 -9.85
N MET A 8 -0.71 13.03 -8.61
CA MET A 8 -1.81 12.39 -7.91
C MET A 8 -2.98 13.34 -7.65
N ILE A 9 -2.74 14.62 -7.35
CA ILE A 9 -3.83 15.61 -7.16
C ILE A 9 -4.72 15.66 -8.40
N ASP A 10 -4.13 15.70 -9.59
CA ASP A 10 -4.89 15.78 -10.83
C ASP A 10 -5.67 14.49 -11.11
N CYS A 11 -5.10 13.32 -10.79
CA CYS A 11 -5.83 12.06 -10.83
C CYS A 11 -6.99 12.03 -9.84
N LEU A 12 -6.81 12.50 -8.60
CA LEU A 12 -7.86 12.49 -7.58
C LEU A 12 -9.03 13.43 -7.93
N LYS A 13 -8.79 14.56 -8.62
CA LYS A 13 -9.89 15.42 -9.13
C LYS A 13 -10.81 14.66 -10.10
N SER A 14 -10.26 13.73 -10.87
CA SER A 14 -11.04 12.92 -11.80
C SER A 14 -11.90 11.84 -11.13
N ILE A 15 -11.70 11.62 -9.82
CA ILE A 15 -12.47 10.65 -9.01
C ILE A 15 -13.83 11.21 -8.56
N GLU A 16 -14.15 12.50 -8.80
CA GLU A 16 -15.43 13.09 -8.38
C GLU A 16 -16.67 12.29 -8.83
N ILE A 17 -17.28 11.63 -7.84
CA ILE A 17 -18.61 11.04 -7.78
C ILE A 17 -18.86 9.87 -8.74
N SER A 18 -18.18 8.77 -8.44
CA SER A 18 -18.84 7.46 -8.45
C SER A 18 -19.00 7.03 -6.99
N HIS A 19 -20.16 7.31 -6.39
CA HIS A 19 -20.67 6.57 -5.23
C HIS A 19 -20.94 5.11 -5.67
N GLN A 20 -19.89 4.39 -6.06
CA GLN A 20 -19.95 2.96 -6.15
C GLN A 20 -19.67 2.43 -4.75
N ASP A 21 -20.69 1.81 -4.19
CA ASP A 21 -20.53 1.04 -2.98
C ASP A 21 -19.58 -0.12 -3.29
N PHE A 22 -18.35 -0.01 -2.79
CA PHE A 22 -17.30 -1.01 -2.94
C PHE A 22 -17.31 -2.01 -1.78
N LEU A 23 -18.18 -1.84 -0.77
CA LEU A 23 -18.19 -2.63 0.45
C LEU A 23 -18.30 -4.12 0.15
N ASP A 24 -19.24 -4.54 -0.70
CA ASP A 24 -19.42 -5.96 -1.05
C ASP A 24 -18.17 -6.58 -1.69
N LYS A 25 -17.43 -5.78 -2.48
CA LYS A 25 -16.19 -6.21 -3.14
C LYS A 25 -15.03 -6.27 -2.13
N ILE A 26 -14.94 -5.27 -1.27
CA ILE A 26 -13.93 -5.15 -0.22
C ILE A 26 -14.09 -6.27 0.81
N MET A 27 -15.31 -6.60 1.22
CA MET A 27 -15.59 -7.66 2.19
C MET A 27 -15.09 -9.03 1.71
N ARG A 28 -15.01 -9.25 0.39
CA ARG A 28 -14.41 -10.47 -0.18
C ARG A 28 -12.89 -10.50 -0.05
N ILE A 29 -12.24 -9.35 0.08
CA ILE A 29 -10.79 -9.19 0.16
C ILE A 29 -10.46 -8.41 1.44
N TRP A 30 -11.08 -8.83 2.54
CA TRP A 30 -10.76 -8.26 3.85
C TRP A 30 -9.30 -8.60 4.16
N PRO A 31 -8.42 -7.60 4.31
CA PRO A 31 -6.99 -7.88 4.40
C PRO A 31 -6.71 -8.53 5.75
N GLU A 32 -5.89 -9.57 5.76
CA GLU A 32 -5.37 -10.16 7.00
C GLU A 32 -3.88 -9.80 7.09
N PHE A 33 -3.48 -9.26 8.25
CA PHE A 33 -2.10 -8.92 8.54
C PHE A 33 -1.59 -9.80 9.66
N PHE A 34 -0.30 -10.13 9.66
CA PHE A 34 0.34 -10.88 10.72
C PHE A 34 1.77 -10.38 10.93
N GLU A 35 2.29 -10.61 12.13
CA GLU A 35 3.68 -10.29 12.46
C GLU A 35 4.53 -11.56 12.52
N ILE A 36 5.71 -11.52 11.89
CA ILE A 36 6.71 -12.58 11.97
C ILE A 36 8.10 -11.96 12.02
N LYS A 37 8.90 -12.30 13.04
CA LYS A 37 10.27 -11.79 13.21
C LYS A 37 10.38 -10.25 13.12
N GLY A 38 9.36 -9.53 13.62
CA GLY A 38 9.29 -8.07 13.58
C GLY A 38 8.91 -7.47 12.22
N PHE A 39 8.54 -8.30 11.24
CA PHE A 39 7.92 -7.88 9.99
C PHE A 39 6.40 -7.94 10.10
N VAL A 40 5.70 -6.91 9.64
CA VAL A 40 4.24 -6.88 9.52
C VAL A 40 3.87 -7.08 8.05
N LEU A 41 3.22 -8.21 7.77
CA LEU A 41 3.03 -8.71 6.42
C LEU A 41 1.55 -8.94 6.08
N LEU A 42 1.18 -8.68 4.83
CA LEU A 42 -0.11 -9.02 4.24
C LEU A 42 -0.18 -10.53 3.99
N LYS A 43 -1.19 -11.21 4.52
CA LYS A 43 -1.40 -12.63 4.31
C LYS A 43 -1.80 -12.91 2.85
N LYS A 44 -0.98 -13.69 2.16
CA LYS A 44 -1.22 -14.18 0.80
C LYS A 44 -1.40 -15.70 0.83
N ASN A 45 -2.32 -16.22 0.00
CA ASN A 45 -2.79 -17.63 0.05
C ASN A 45 -1.71 -18.71 -0.18
N LYS A 46 -0.48 -18.35 -0.59
CA LYS A 46 0.56 -19.31 -1.02
C LYS A 46 1.86 -19.25 -0.21
N ASP A 47 1.90 -18.49 0.88
CA ASP A 47 3.20 -18.14 1.48
C ASP A 47 3.54 -19.00 2.70
N ASN A 48 4.64 -19.74 2.61
CA ASN A 48 5.29 -20.38 3.76
C ASN A 48 6.46 -19.50 4.22
N LEU A 49 6.22 -18.71 5.26
CA LEU A 49 7.18 -17.73 5.80
C LEU A 49 7.90 -18.21 7.06
N GLU A 50 7.68 -19.46 7.49
CA GLU A 50 8.31 -20.03 8.68
C GLU A 50 9.85 -19.94 8.63
N ASN A 51 10.42 -19.89 7.42
CA ASN A 51 11.85 -19.84 7.16
C ASN A 51 12.34 -18.51 6.55
N LEU A 52 11.75 -17.36 6.92
CA LEU A 52 12.30 -16.05 6.55
C LEU A 52 13.77 -15.94 6.97
N ASP A 53 14.66 -15.76 5.98
CA ASP A 53 16.10 -15.63 6.15
C ASP A 53 16.49 -14.16 6.00
N GLU A 54 16.72 -13.50 7.14
CA GLU A 54 17.04 -12.06 7.19
C GLU A 54 18.26 -11.72 6.34
N LYS A 55 19.28 -12.59 6.24
CA LYS A 55 20.45 -12.30 5.41
C LYS A 55 20.11 -12.23 3.93
N LYS A 56 19.25 -13.14 3.46
CA LYS A 56 18.76 -13.12 2.08
C LYS A 56 17.90 -11.90 1.82
N ILE A 57 17.04 -11.54 2.78
CA ILE A 57 16.19 -10.35 2.68
C ILE A 57 17.05 -9.10 2.49
N LEU A 58 17.99 -8.86 3.41
CA LEU A 58 18.87 -7.69 3.35
C LEU A 58 19.72 -7.68 2.06
N SER A 59 20.14 -8.85 1.57
CA SER A 59 20.88 -8.93 0.30
C SER A 59 20.05 -8.58 -0.94
N ALA A 60 18.73 -8.79 -0.89
CA ALA A 60 17.85 -8.63 -2.05
C ALA A 60 17.07 -7.30 -2.02
N TYR A 61 16.72 -6.82 -0.83
CA TYR A 61 15.84 -5.67 -0.61
C TYR A 61 16.52 -4.54 0.16
N TYR A 62 17.83 -4.65 0.40
CA TYR A 62 18.67 -3.72 1.15
C TYR A 62 18.40 -3.71 2.66
N ASP A 63 17.16 -3.49 3.07
CA ASP A 63 16.73 -3.41 4.47
C ASP A 63 15.37 -4.09 4.71
N LYS A 64 14.85 -3.99 5.94
CA LYS A 64 13.55 -4.60 6.29
C LYS A 64 12.40 -3.83 5.68
N THR A 65 12.52 -2.51 5.62
CA THR A 65 11.52 -1.61 5.05
C THR A 65 11.28 -1.91 3.57
N GLY A 66 12.33 -2.11 2.79
CA GLY A 66 12.25 -2.45 1.38
C GLY A 66 11.63 -3.81 1.14
N PHE A 67 11.91 -4.78 2.01
CA PHE A 67 11.24 -6.06 1.96
C PHE A 67 9.75 -5.96 2.29
N GLU A 68 9.38 -5.28 3.39
CA GLU A 68 7.97 -5.11 3.75
C GLU A 68 7.20 -4.38 2.66
N ALA A 69 7.74 -3.27 2.14
CA ALA A 69 7.11 -2.51 1.06
C ALA A 69 6.91 -3.36 -0.21
N SER A 70 7.89 -4.19 -0.56
CA SER A 70 7.82 -5.07 -1.74
C SER A 70 6.86 -6.24 -1.51
N TYR A 71 6.96 -6.90 -0.36
CA TYR A 71 6.14 -8.06 -0.03
C TYR A 71 4.66 -7.68 0.14
N ASN A 72 4.39 -6.53 0.76
CA ASN A 72 3.02 -6.03 0.99
C ASN A 72 2.43 -5.34 -0.24
N GLU A 73 3.14 -5.30 -1.36
CA GLU A 73 2.58 -4.80 -2.62
C GLU A 73 1.38 -5.64 -3.05
N PHE A 74 0.34 -4.92 -3.41
CA PHE A 74 -0.95 -5.41 -3.88
C PHE A 74 -1.37 -4.54 -5.06
N ARG A 75 -1.48 -5.16 -6.24
CA ARG A 75 -2.01 -4.50 -7.43
C ARG A 75 -3.51 -4.68 -7.48
N ILE A 76 -4.26 -3.59 -7.62
CA ILE A 76 -5.73 -3.61 -7.57
C ILE A 76 -6.29 -4.52 -8.66
N GLU A 77 -5.77 -4.42 -9.88
CA GLU A 77 -6.30 -5.13 -11.03
C GLU A 77 -6.09 -6.65 -10.98
N ASP A 78 -5.14 -7.15 -10.16
CA ASP A 78 -4.90 -8.59 -9.99
C ASP A 78 -5.98 -9.27 -9.14
N TYR A 79 -6.76 -8.49 -8.38
CA TYR A 79 -7.78 -9.00 -7.45
C TYR A 79 -9.18 -8.48 -7.76
N PHE A 80 -9.29 -7.36 -8.46
CA PHE A 80 -10.53 -6.72 -8.84
C PHE A 80 -10.63 -6.65 -10.37
N GLU A 81 -11.03 -7.76 -10.99
CA GLU A 81 -11.12 -7.88 -12.47
C GLU A 81 -11.96 -6.77 -13.12
N TRP A 82 -12.97 -6.28 -12.42
CA TRP A 82 -13.85 -5.21 -12.91
C TRP A 82 -13.15 -3.84 -12.99
N CYS A 83 -11.95 -3.67 -12.40
CA CYS A 83 -11.08 -2.50 -12.55
C CYS A 83 -10.20 -2.59 -13.81
N ILE A 84 -10.11 -3.75 -14.48
CA ILE A 84 -9.27 -3.91 -15.67
C ILE A 84 -9.81 -3.01 -16.79
N GLY A 85 -8.94 -2.15 -17.32
CA GLY A 85 -9.30 -1.15 -18.34
C GLY A 85 -10.09 0.05 -17.79
N LYS A 86 -10.21 0.15 -16.46
CA LYS A 86 -10.94 1.18 -15.71
C LYS A 86 -10.01 1.80 -14.65
N PRO A 87 -8.97 2.54 -15.09
CA PRO A 87 -7.87 2.94 -14.23
C PRO A 87 -8.30 3.88 -13.10
N ILE A 88 -9.28 4.76 -13.33
CA ILE A 88 -9.80 5.68 -12.32
C ILE A 88 -10.57 4.93 -11.23
N GLU A 89 -11.33 3.90 -11.60
CA GLU A 89 -12.01 3.03 -10.63
C GLU A 89 -11.01 2.19 -9.82
N GLY A 90 -9.93 1.72 -10.45
CA GLY A 90 -8.81 1.07 -9.77
C GLY A 90 -8.17 1.99 -8.71
N LEU A 91 -7.91 3.25 -9.09
CA LEU A 91 -7.38 4.26 -8.18
C LEU A 91 -8.35 4.58 -7.03
N ALA A 92 -9.63 4.78 -7.33
CA ALA A 92 -10.66 5.01 -6.31
C ALA A 92 -10.76 3.84 -5.31
N MET A 93 -10.64 2.60 -5.80
CA MET A 93 -10.59 1.41 -4.95
C MET A 93 -9.35 1.42 -4.04
N ALA A 94 -8.16 1.73 -4.56
CA ALA A 94 -6.96 1.82 -3.72
C ALA A 94 -7.07 2.87 -2.63
N VAL A 95 -7.66 4.04 -2.93
CA VAL A 95 -7.91 5.09 -1.94
C VAL A 95 -8.81 4.55 -0.82
N LYS A 96 -9.91 3.89 -1.17
CA LYS A 96 -10.82 3.27 -0.18
C LYS A 96 -10.16 2.15 0.61
N LEU A 97 -9.40 1.29 -0.06
CA LEU A 97 -8.68 0.19 0.58
C LEU A 97 -7.62 0.71 1.56
N SER A 98 -6.97 1.84 1.25
CA SER A 98 -6.01 2.48 2.16
C SER A 98 -6.65 2.95 3.48
N GLU A 99 -7.91 3.39 3.47
CA GLU A 99 -8.66 3.78 4.68
C GLU A 99 -8.92 2.53 5.55
N ILE A 100 -9.27 1.42 4.91
CA ILE A 100 -9.51 0.14 5.61
C ILE A 100 -8.20 -0.42 6.18
N TRP A 101 -7.12 -0.37 5.40
CA TRP A 101 -5.80 -0.80 5.84
C TRP A 101 -5.31 0.04 7.01
N GLU A 102 -5.50 1.36 6.99
CA GLU A 102 -5.20 2.24 8.13
C GLU A 102 -5.96 1.79 9.39
N CYS A 103 -7.28 1.63 9.30
CA CYS A 103 -8.09 1.19 10.44
C CYS A 103 -7.64 -0.16 10.99
N LYS A 104 -7.33 -1.12 10.11
CA LYS A 104 -6.89 -2.45 10.53
C LYS A 104 -5.49 -2.46 11.12
N LEU A 105 -4.52 -1.76 10.52
CA LEU A 105 -3.16 -1.68 11.05
C LEU A 105 -3.14 -1.02 12.44
N LYS A 106 -3.89 0.07 12.64
CA LYS A 106 -4.01 0.70 13.98
C LYS A 106 -4.62 -0.23 15.02
N ARG A 107 -5.64 -1.00 14.62
CA ARG A 107 -6.32 -1.93 15.52
C ARG A 107 -5.45 -3.13 15.88
N ASP A 108 -4.80 -3.72 14.87
CA ASP A 108 -4.06 -4.98 15.01
C ASP A 108 -2.64 -4.73 15.56
N PHE A 109 -2.06 -3.54 15.31
CA PHE A 109 -0.70 -3.15 15.72
C PHE A 109 -0.65 -1.72 16.28
N PRO A 110 -1.33 -1.42 17.41
CA PRO A 110 -1.50 -0.06 17.93
C PRO A 110 -0.21 0.64 18.39
N SER A 111 0.89 -0.10 18.57
CA SER A 111 2.20 0.43 18.95
C SER A 111 3.10 0.73 17.75
N TYR A 112 2.68 0.40 16.53
CA TYR A 112 3.47 0.56 15.32
C TYR A 112 2.91 1.68 14.44
N LYS A 113 3.81 2.36 13.75
CA LYS A 113 3.48 3.35 12.72
C LYS A 113 3.73 2.75 11.35
N PHE A 114 2.96 3.19 10.36
CA PHE A 114 3.06 2.66 9.00
C PHE A 114 2.95 3.75 7.96
N HIS A 115 3.56 3.51 6.80
CA HIS A 115 3.18 4.16 5.56
C HIS A 115 2.38 3.20 4.70
N ILE A 116 1.23 3.65 4.23
CA ILE A 116 0.49 3.01 3.14
C ILE A 116 0.70 3.87 1.90
N ILE A 117 1.24 3.30 0.85
CA ILE A 117 1.64 4.00 -0.37
C ILE A 117 0.73 3.52 -1.51
N ILE A 118 0.13 4.47 -2.22
CA ILE A 118 -0.62 4.23 -3.44
C ILE A 118 0.20 4.78 -4.60
N GLY A 119 0.51 3.92 -5.57
CA GLY A 119 1.15 4.29 -6.83
C GLY A 119 0.18 4.10 -8.00
N PHE A 120 0.16 5.06 -8.92
CA PHE A 120 -0.67 5.02 -10.11
C PHE A 120 0.09 5.54 -11.33
N ASP A 121 0.18 4.71 -12.37
CA ASP A 121 0.94 4.98 -13.61
C ASP A 121 0.04 5.48 -14.76
N GLY A 122 -1.24 5.76 -14.49
CA GLY A 122 -2.26 6.09 -15.49
C GLY A 122 -3.05 4.89 -16.02
N LYS A 123 -2.55 3.67 -15.80
CA LYS A 123 -3.17 2.42 -16.28
C LYS A 123 -3.46 1.42 -15.15
N TYR A 124 -2.57 1.32 -14.18
CA TYR A 124 -2.59 0.36 -13.10
C TYR A 124 -2.37 1.02 -11.76
N THR A 125 -2.98 0.46 -10.73
CA THR A 125 -2.88 0.97 -9.37
C THR A 125 -2.24 -0.07 -8.45
N THR A 126 -1.21 0.33 -7.73
CA THR A 126 -0.63 -0.45 -6.64
C THR A 126 -0.93 0.21 -5.30
N ILE A 127 -1.15 -0.62 -4.28
CA ILE A 127 -1.14 -0.24 -2.89
C ILE A 127 -0.14 -1.13 -2.16
N ARG A 128 0.69 -0.55 -1.30
CA ARG A 128 1.66 -1.27 -0.47
C ARG A 128 1.75 -0.62 0.88
N PHE A 129 2.31 -1.31 1.87
CA PHE A 129 2.63 -0.68 3.15
C PHE A 129 3.92 -1.23 3.75
N HIS A 130 4.54 -0.43 4.61
CA HIS A 130 5.66 -0.87 5.44
C HIS A 130 5.55 -0.25 6.82
N LYS A 131 6.18 -0.90 7.81
CA LYS A 131 6.34 -0.33 9.15
C LYS A 131 7.38 0.78 9.09
N ILE A 132 7.14 1.87 9.84
CA ILE A 132 8.15 2.91 10.05
C ILE A 132 9.11 2.43 11.13
N ARG A 133 10.40 2.52 10.84
CA ARG A 133 11.50 2.09 11.71
C ARG A 133 12.39 3.31 11.96
N GLU A 134 12.91 3.46 13.19
CA GLU A 134 13.74 4.62 13.52
C GLU A 134 15.17 4.48 12.97
N GLU A 135 15.56 3.23 12.72
CA GLU A 135 16.88 2.81 12.28
C GLU A 135 17.02 2.64 10.75
N GLU A 136 15.94 2.82 9.98
CA GLU A 136 15.90 2.66 8.52
C GLU A 136 15.22 3.86 7.86
N ASP A 137 15.62 4.16 6.62
CA ASP A 137 14.94 5.14 5.81
C ASP A 137 13.55 4.65 5.37
N CYS A 138 12.63 5.58 5.11
CA CYS A 138 11.32 5.21 4.55
C CYS A 138 11.46 4.80 3.08
N TRP A 139 10.57 3.91 2.61
CA TRP A 139 10.55 3.50 1.20
C TRP A 139 10.36 4.66 0.22
N ILE A 140 9.66 5.71 0.65
CA ILE A 140 9.47 6.95 -0.11
C ILE A 140 9.87 8.15 0.73
N GLU A 141 10.56 9.09 0.09
CA GLU A 141 10.93 10.38 0.66
C GLU A 141 9.67 11.29 0.77
N LEU A 142 9.10 11.35 1.98
CA LEU A 142 7.87 12.11 2.24
C LEU A 142 7.96 13.62 2.03
N ASP A 143 9.18 14.16 2.02
CA ASP A 143 9.43 15.60 1.91
C ASP A 143 9.63 16.05 0.46
N ASP A 144 9.84 15.11 -0.47
CA ASP A 144 9.95 15.39 -1.91
C ASP A 144 9.19 14.37 -2.77
N LEU A 145 7.88 14.25 -2.53
CA LEU A 145 7.02 13.39 -3.37
C LEU A 145 6.95 13.87 -4.84
N ASP A 146 7.16 15.16 -5.10
CA ASP A 146 7.18 15.72 -6.45
C ASP A 146 8.46 15.33 -7.24
N GLY A 147 9.50 14.82 -6.57
CA GLY A 147 10.68 14.23 -7.21
C GLY A 147 10.36 12.99 -8.05
N TYR A 148 9.26 12.29 -7.75
CA TYR A 148 8.78 11.12 -8.49
C TYR A 148 7.95 11.56 -9.72
N LYS A 149 8.64 11.94 -10.79
CA LYS A 149 8.04 12.62 -11.96
C LYS A 149 7.11 11.75 -12.80
N ASP A 150 7.38 10.46 -12.88
CA ASP A 150 6.71 9.54 -13.82
C ASP A 150 5.54 8.77 -13.18
N GLU A 151 5.30 8.97 -11.89
CA GLU A 151 4.24 8.26 -11.16
C GLU A 151 3.35 9.24 -10.39
N SER A 152 2.08 8.88 -10.25
CA SER A 152 1.18 9.53 -9.29
C SER A 152 1.27 8.79 -7.97
N ILE A 153 1.67 9.49 -6.91
CA ILE A 153 1.93 8.88 -5.60
C ILE A 153 1.08 9.56 -4.52
N ALA A 154 0.44 8.74 -3.68
CA ALA A 154 -0.13 9.15 -2.40
C ALA A 154 0.47 8.32 -1.27
N VAL A 155 0.74 8.94 -0.12
CA VAL A 155 1.22 8.26 1.08
C VAL A 155 0.33 8.61 2.26
N ARG A 156 -0.30 7.58 2.83
CA ARG A 156 -1.09 7.66 4.05
C ARG A 156 -0.20 7.24 5.23
N ILE A 157 0.04 8.19 6.11
CA ILE A 157 0.77 8.02 7.36
C ILE A 157 -0.21 7.54 8.43
N VAL A 158 0.07 6.38 8.97
CA VAL A 158 -0.68 5.68 10.01
C VAL A 158 0.10 5.84 11.32
N GLU A 159 -0.51 6.52 12.28
CA GLU A 159 0.01 6.75 13.64
C GLU A 159 -0.81 6.04 14.71
#